data_AF-A0A6L7YPA0-F1
#
_entry.id   AF-A0A6L7YPA0-F1
#
_cell.length_a   1.000
_cell.length_b   1.000
_cell.length_c   1.000
_cell.angle_alpha   90.00
_cell.angle_beta   90.00
_cell.angle_gamma   90.00
#
_symmetry.space_group_name_H-M   'P 1'
#
loop_
_entity.id
_entity.type
_entity.pdbx_description
1 polymer ?
#
loop_
_entity_poly.entity_id
_entity_poly.type
_entity_poly.pdbx_seq_one_letter_code
_entity_poly.pdbx_strand_id
1 'polypeptide(L)'
;MKSSLFVISALHPASLCHALQSVLLCTAVHDDGRSESDLTLLQKYGLTPDEIERRSLEMVEAAMPPTPHLTASERYVLGRIVRAEGEPQIVDSVRFSDGAVKDGITAIRDGATIVTDVRMVEVGTSKALLRRAGNPITTMIDAPIVAERAKREGVTRSAAAIRELTAEIDGAVVAVGNAPTALLALLDSVDEGKASPALIIGMPVGFVACAEAKDELAKRSARHITILGNRGGSSAAAATLNALLSLAMEDNR
;
A
#
# COMPACT_ATOMS: atom_id res chain seq x y z
N MET A 1 -31.98 42.61 -33.94
CA MET A 1 -31.05 42.25 -35.04
C MET A 1 -29.62 42.51 -34.61
N LYS A 2 -28.90 41.43 -34.28
CA LYS A 2 -27.50 41.13 -34.65
C LYS A 2 -26.89 40.20 -33.60
N SER A 3 -26.81 38.95 -34.00
CA SER A 3 -26.09 37.83 -33.42
C SER A 3 -24.57 38.03 -33.53
N SER A 4 -23.79 37.59 -32.55
CA SER A 4 -22.34 37.32 -32.64
C SER A 4 -21.99 36.40 -31.46
N LEU A 5 -22.01 35.08 -31.65
CA LEU A 5 -20.90 34.20 -32.05
C LEU A 5 -19.73 34.16 -31.05
N PHE A 6 -19.49 32.93 -30.56
CA PHE A 6 -18.47 32.44 -29.64
C PHE A 6 -17.06 33.01 -29.84
N VAL A 7 -16.37 33.28 -28.72
CA VAL A 7 -14.94 32.95 -28.58
C VAL A 7 -14.73 32.35 -27.19
N ILE A 8 -14.51 31.03 -27.17
CA ILE A 8 -13.95 30.30 -26.03
C ILE A 8 -12.51 30.80 -25.88
N SER A 9 -12.20 31.46 -24.77
CA SER A 9 -10.82 31.81 -24.42
C SER A 9 -10.06 30.52 -24.16
N ALA A 10 -9.23 30.13 -25.14
CA ALA A 10 -8.28 29.04 -25.00
C ALA A 10 -7.36 29.30 -23.80
N LEU A 11 -7.38 28.37 -22.85
CA LEU A 11 -6.38 28.28 -21.79
C LEU A 11 -5.00 28.13 -22.45
N HIS A 12 -4.09 29.03 -22.07
CA HIS A 12 -2.74 29.14 -22.60
C HIS A 12 -1.91 27.88 -22.23
N PRO A 13 -1.13 27.27 -23.14
CA PRO A 13 -0.36 26.05 -22.84
C PRO A 13 0.88 26.26 -21.96
N ALA A 14 1.11 27.48 -21.46
CA ALA A 14 2.37 27.86 -20.84
C ALA A 14 2.52 27.44 -19.36
N SER A 15 1.48 26.93 -18.71
CA SER A 15 1.54 26.59 -17.27
C SER A 15 1.75 25.11 -16.97
N LEU A 16 1.88 24.25 -17.99
CA LEU A 16 2.28 22.84 -17.82
C LEU A 16 3.75 22.56 -18.16
N CYS A 17 4.49 23.55 -18.65
CA CYS A 17 5.85 23.34 -19.15
C CYS A 17 6.94 23.36 -18.06
N HIS A 18 6.65 23.85 -16.86
CA HIS A 18 7.65 23.95 -15.78
C HIS A 18 7.75 22.74 -14.85
N ALA A 19 6.82 21.78 -14.90
CA ALA A 19 6.88 20.57 -14.07
C ALA A 19 7.54 19.36 -14.76
N LEU A 20 7.87 19.46 -16.05
CA LEU A 20 8.48 18.37 -16.84
C LEU A 20 9.94 18.63 -17.25
N GLN A 21 10.51 19.78 -16.87
CA GLN A 21 11.90 20.14 -17.20
C GLN A 21 12.96 19.60 -16.22
N SER A 22 12.57 18.91 -15.15
CA SER A 22 13.50 18.31 -14.19
C SER A 22 13.91 16.86 -14.49
N VAL A 23 13.38 16.26 -15.57
CA VAL A 23 13.77 14.88 -15.99
C VAL A 23 15.03 14.87 -16.86
N LEU A 24 15.57 16.03 -17.21
CA LEU A 24 16.71 16.15 -18.12
C LEU A 24 17.98 16.62 -17.39
N LEU A 25 18.59 15.78 -16.56
CA LEU A 25 20.03 15.88 -16.27
C LEU A 25 20.55 14.57 -15.67
N CYS A 26 20.80 13.58 -16.52
CA CYS A 26 21.62 12.43 -16.17
C CYS A 26 22.65 12.17 -17.27
N THR A 27 23.46 13.19 -17.57
CA THR A 27 24.75 12.96 -18.25
C THR A 27 25.79 12.71 -17.15
N ALA A 28 25.84 11.48 -16.64
CA ALA A 28 27.08 11.00 -16.05
C ALA A 28 28.05 10.81 -17.22
N VAL A 29 28.95 11.78 -17.41
CA VAL A 29 30.00 11.74 -18.44
C VAL A 29 30.93 10.57 -18.11
N HIS A 30 30.69 9.42 -18.73
CA HIS A 30 31.73 8.43 -18.98
C HIS A 30 32.34 8.79 -20.33
N ASP A 31 33.46 9.51 -20.29
CA ASP A 31 34.26 9.90 -21.45
C ASP A 31 35.05 8.69 -21.98
N ASP A 32 34.33 7.70 -22.50
CA ASP A 32 34.89 6.49 -23.12
C ASP A 32 34.86 6.55 -24.67
N GLY A 33 34.58 7.73 -25.25
CA GLY A 33 34.55 7.93 -26.70
C GLY A 33 33.49 7.10 -27.46
N ARG A 34 32.53 6.49 -26.76
CA ARG A 34 31.42 5.74 -27.37
C ARG A 34 30.28 6.68 -27.72
N SER A 35 29.74 6.53 -28.93
CA SER A 35 28.54 7.23 -29.36
C SER A 35 27.37 6.89 -28.43
N GLU A 36 26.49 7.86 -28.16
CA GLU A 36 25.27 7.67 -27.36
C GLU A 36 24.36 6.57 -27.96
N SER A 37 24.52 6.25 -29.25
CA SER A 37 23.88 5.11 -29.92
C SER A 37 24.34 3.74 -29.40
N ASP A 38 25.51 3.65 -28.78
CA ASP A 38 26.22 2.38 -28.49
C ASP A 38 26.08 1.93 -27.04
N LEU A 39 25.47 2.74 -26.17
CA LEU A 39 25.19 2.36 -24.79
C LEU A 39 24.00 1.39 -24.71
N THR A 40 24.13 0.39 -23.84
CA THR A 40 22.99 -0.49 -23.51
C THR A 40 21.93 0.28 -22.72
N LEU A 41 20.68 -0.19 -22.75
CA LEU A 41 19.58 0.45 -22.01
C LEU A 41 19.86 0.58 -20.51
N LEU A 42 20.52 -0.43 -19.90
CA LEU A 42 20.89 -0.39 -18.50
C LEU A 42 21.97 0.67 -18.21
N GLN A 43 22.92 0.88 -19.11
CA GLN A 43 23.90 1.95 -18.98
C GLN A 43 23.29 3.34 -19.16
N LYS A 44 22.24 3.46 -19.98
CA LYS A 44 21.54 4.73 -20.22
C LYS A 44 20.64 5.15 -19.06
N TYR A 45 19.88 4.20 -18.49
CA TYR A 45 18.81 4.51 -17.55
C TYR A 45 18.97 3.87 -16.17
N GLY A 46 19.86 2.88 -16.04
CA GLY A 46 20.12 2.20 -14.80
C GLY A 46 20.90 3.08 -13.82
N LEU A 47 20.57 2.93 -12.55
CA LEU A 47 21.26 3.55 -11.43
C LEU A 47 21.56 2.47 -10.38
N THR A 48 22.45 2.77 -9.44
CA THR A 48 22.69 1.85 -8.32
C THR A 48 21.44 1.74 -7.42
N PRO A 49 21.24 0.64 -6.68
CA PRO A 49 20.07 0.49 -5.80
C PRO A 49 19.87 1.66 -4.83
N ASP A 50 20.95 2.14 -4.21
CA ASP A 50 20.90 3.25 -3.24
C ASP A 50 20.52 4.57 -3.92
N GLU A 51 21.02 4.82 -5.14
CA GLU A 51 20.62 5.99 -5.92
C GLU A 51 19.17 5.91 -6.39
N ILE A 52 18.69 4.73 -6.82
CA ILE A 52 17.29 4.51 -7.17
C ILE A 52 16.41 4.78 -5.97
N GLU A 53 16.76 4.25 -4.80
CA GLU A 53 15.98 4.49 -3.58
C GLU A 53 15.94 5.97 -3.22
N ARG A 54 17.09 6.63 -3.14
CA ARG A 54 17.16 8.05 -2.80
C ARG A 54 16.36 8.92 -3.77
N ARG A 55 16.61 8.78 -5.09
CA ARG A 55 15.92 9.57 -6.12
C ARG A 55 14.43 9.28 -6.15
N SER A 56 14.03 8.00 -6.02
CA SER A 56 12.61 7.61 -6.01
C SER A 56 11.88 8.25 -4.83
N LEU A 57 12.48 8.29 -3.64
CA LEU A 57 11.89 8.93 -2.47
C LEU A 57 11.76 10.45 -2.64
N GLU A 58 12.80 11.12 -3.17
CA GLU A 58 12.77 12.55 -3.48
C GLU A 58 11.66 12.88 -4.49
N MET A 59 11.50 12.08 -5.54
CA MET A 59 10.46 12.27 -6.55
C MET A 59 9.05 12.05 -6.00
N VAL A 60 8.86 11.02 -5.18
CA VAL A 60 7.56 10.76 -4.52
C VAL A 60 7.21 11.90 -3.60
N GLU A 61 8.16 12.34 -2.78
CA GLU A 61 7.99 13.46 -1.85
C GLU A 61 7.60 14.75 -2.56
N ALA A 62 8.25 15.06 -3.69
CA ALA A 62 7.94 16.23 -4.51
C ALA A 62 6.59 16.13 -5.25
N ALA A 63 6.15 14.92 -5.58
CA ALA A 63 4.91 14.68 -6.32
C ALA A 63 3.67 14.57 -5.41
N MET A 64 3.83 14.23 -4.14
CA MET A 64 2.72 14.18 -3.19
C MET A 64 2.18 15.58 -2.88
N PRO A 65 0.85 15.78 -2.88
CA PRO A 65 0.28 17.04 -2.43
C PRO A 65 0.59 17.28 -0.94
N PRO A 66 0.54 18.55 -0.47
CA PRO A 66 0.69 18.85 0.95
C PRO A 66 -0.36 18.13 1.80
N THR A 67 0.09 17.44 2.85
CA THR A 67 -0.75 16.66 3.77
C THR A 67 -0.56 17.14 5.22
N PRO A 68 -0.87 18.41 5.56
CA PRO A 68 -0.57 18.99 6.88
C PRO A 68 -1.35 18.35 8.03
N HIS A 69 -2.39 17.57 7.73
CA HIS A 69 -3.20 16.83 8.69
C HIS A 69 -2.57 15.47 9.07
N LEU A 70 -1.56 15.00 8.33
CA LEU A 70 -0.88 13.74 8.62
C LEU A 70 0.34 13.97 9.50
N THR A 71 0.56 13.05 10.42
CA THR A 71 1.81 12.94 11.17
C THR A 71 2.98 12.55 10.26
N ALA A 72 4.22 12.72 10.75
CA ALA A 72 5.42 12.31 10.01
C ALA A 72 5.40 10.80 9.68
N SER A 73 4.95 9.96 10.63
CA SER A 73 4.85 8.51 10.43
C SER A 73 3.76 8.14 9.41
N GLU A 74 2.59 8.77 9.46
CA GLU A 74 1.54 8.57 8.45
C GLU A 74 1.99 9.02 7.07
N ARG A 75 2.69 10.15 6.99
CA ARG A 75 3.24 10.67 5.74
C ARG A 75 4.33 9.76 5.17
N TYR A 76 5.15 9.15 6.02
CA TYR A 76 6.11 8.13 5.60
C TYR A 76 5.40 6.91 5.02
N VAL A 77 4.38 6.37 5.72
CA VAL A 77 3.59 5.23 5.22
C VAL A 77 2.91 5.58 3.89
N LEU A 78 2.30 6.76 3.79
CA LEU A 78 1.69 7.27 2.56
C LEU A 78 2.68 7.32 1.40
N GLY A 79 3.88 7.86 1.61
CA GLY A 79 4.94 7.90 0.58
C GLY A 79 5.36 6.51 0.11
N ARG A 80 5.41 5.51 1.00
CA ARG A 80 5.70 4.12 0.61
C ARG A 80 4.57 3.51 -0.24
N ILE A 81 3.31 3.83 0.05
CA ILE A 81 2.16 3.44 -0.77
C ILE A 81 2.25 4.08 -2.16
N VAL A 82 2.45 5.40 -2.23
CA VAL A 82 2.59 6.14 -3.50
C VAL A 82 3.72 5.58 -4.36
N ARG A 83 4.89 5.31 -3.75
CA ARG A 83 6.03 4.69 -4.44
C ARG A 83 5.68 3.32 -5.03
N ALA A 84 5.00 2.48 -4.26
CA ALA A 84 4.65 1.13 -4.68
C ALA A 84 3.62 1.13 -5.81
N GLU A 85 2.69 2.09 -5.80
CA GLU A 85 1.62 2.21 -6.77
C GLU A 85 2.01 3.04 -8.00
N GLY A 86 3.10 3.83 -7.92
CA GLY A 86 3.61 4.64 -9.03
C GLY A 86 2.71 5.81 -9.43
N GLU A 87 1.72 6.17 -8.60
CA GLU A 87 0.67 7.14 -8.95
C GLU A 87 0.40 8.08 -7.76
N PRO A 88 0.92 9.32 -7.79
CA PRO A 88 0.78 10.31 -6.72
C PRO A 88 -0.67 10.65 -6.38
N GLN A 89 -1.61 10.57 -7.33
CA GLN A 89 -3.02 10.88 -7.08
C GLN A 89 -3.70 9.90 -6.13
N ILE A 90 -3.08 8.74 -5.83
CA ILE A 90 -3.65 7.78 -4.87
C ILE A 90 -3.76 8.37 -3.46
N VAL A 91 -3.01 9.44 -3.16
CA VAL A 91 -3.03 10.14 -1.87
C VAL A 91 -4.46 10.52 -1.45
N ASP A 92 -5.29 10.96 -2.41
CA ASP A 92 -6.66 11.41 -2.13
C ASP A 92 -7.59 10.27 -1.68
N SER A 93 -7.23 9.02 -1.97
CA SER A 93 -7.98 7.82 -1.61
C SER A 93 -7.47 7.12 -0.37
N VAL A 94 -6.24 7.40 0.08
CA VAL A 94 -5.68 6.76 1.28
C VAL A 94 -6.38 7.30 2.52
N ARG A 95 -6.81 6.41 3.40
CA ARG A 95 -7.42 6.75 4.69
C ARG A 95 -6.68 6.02 5.80
N PHE A 96 -6.42 6.76 6.87
CA PHE A 96 -5.95 6.26 8.15
C PHE A 96 -7.07 6.49 9.15
N SER A 97 -7.47 5.46 9.90
CA SER A 97 -8.24 5.72 11.11
C SER A 97 -7.35 6.40 12.14
N ASP A 98 -7.95 7.15 13.06
CA ASP A 98 -7.22 7.73 14.19
C ASP A 98 -6.33 6.67 14.85
N GLY A 99 -5.08 7.00 15.15
CA GLY A 99 -4.14 6.10 15.84
C GLY A 99 -3.66 4.87 15.04
N ALA A 100 -4.10 4.65 13.81
CA ALA A 100 -3.79 3.42 13.04
C ALA A 100 -2.29 3.13 12.96
N VAL A 101 -1.49 4.12 12.55
CA VAL A 101 -0.04 3.95 12.39
C VAL A 101 0.65 3.73 13.73
N LYS A 102 0.27 4.48 14.77
CA LYS A 102 0.83 4.36 16.11
C LYS A 102 0.55 2.98 16.72
N ASP A 103 -0.70 2.55 16.67
CA ASP A 103 -1.14 1.28 17.28
C ASP A 103 -0.58 0.10 16.48
N GLY A 104 -0.48 0.22 15.15
CA GLY A 104 0.21 -0.76 14.30
C GLY A 104 1.70 -0.89 14.62
N ILE A 105 2.41 0.21 14.81
CA ILE A 105 3.82 0.21 15.24
C ILE A 105 3.97 -0.46 16.60
N THR A 106 3.07 -0.14 17.54
CA THR A 106 3.08 -0.71 18.90
C THR A 106 2.86 -2.22 18.85
N ALA A 107 1.83 -2.68 18.13
CA ALA A 107 1.55 -4.10 17.96
C ALA A 107 2.74 -4.86 17.35
N ILE A 108 3.41 -4.28 16.34
CA ILE A 108 4.62 -4.87 15.76
C ILE A 108 5.71 -5.01 16.82
N ARG A 109 5.97 -3.97 17.62
CA ARG A 109 6.98 -4.00 18.71
C ARG A 109 6.65 -5.03 19.77
N ASP A 110 5.38 -5.22 20.07
CA ASP A 110 4.88 -6.19 21.03
C ASP A 110 4.87 -7.64 20.48
N GLY A 111 5.36 -7.84 19.25
CA GLY A 111 5.52 -9.16 18.65
C GLY A 111 4.23 -9.72 18.01
N ALA A 112 3.27 -8.85 17.66
CA ALA A 112 2.02 -9.27 17.03
C ALA A 112 2.25 -10.17 15.81
N THR A 113 1.40 -11.18 15.67
CA THR A 113 1.32 -11.98 14.44
C THR A 113 0.86 -11.11 13.27
N ILE A 114 1.47 -11.32 12.12
CA ILE A 114 1.04 -10.71 10.86
C ILE A 114 0.24 -11.75 10.08
N VAL A 115 -1.02 -11.44 9.78
CA VAL A 115 -1.89 -12.31 8.97
C VAL A 115 -2.08 -11.68 7.60
N THR A 116 -1.97 -12.46 6.52
CA THR A 116 -2.26 -11.96 5.17
C THR A 116 -3.30 -12.77 4.42
N ASP A 117 -4.07 -12.13 3.53
CA ASP A 117 -5.14 -12.80 2.77
C ASP A 117 -4.61 -13.65 1.60
N VAL A 118 -3.48 -13.26 1.01
CA VAL A 118 -2.85 -13.96 -0.12
C VAL A 118 -1.33 -13.98 -0.02
N ARG A 119 -0.72 -15.01 -0.63
CA ARG A 119 0.73 -15.22 -0.60
C ARG A 119 1.53 -14.02 -1.10
N MET A 120 0.99 -13.28 -2.08
CA MET A 120 1.67 -12.13 -2.68
C MET A 120 1.98 -11.01 -1.66
N VAL A 121 1.11 -10.79 -0.68
CA VAL A 121 1.36 -9.82 0.41
C VAL A 121 2.51 -10.31 1.29
N GLU A 122 2.48 -11.60 1.68
CA GLU A 122 3.54 -12.22 2.48
C GLU A 122 4.90 -12.16 1.77
N VAL A 123 5.00 -12.56 0.50
CA VAL A 123 6.29 -12.51 -0.23
C VAL A 123 6.74 -11.09 -0.55
N GLY A 124 5.81 -10.13 -0.65
CA GLY A 124 6.13 -8.70 -0.77
C GLY A 124 6.63 -8.09 0.53
N THR A 125 6.45 -8.77 1.66
CA THR A 125 6.92 -8.31 2.97
C THR A 125 8.39 -8.66 3.16
N SER A 126 9.18 -7.68 3.60
CA SER A 126 10.64 -7.81 3.75
C SER A 126 10.99 -8.82 4.83
N LYS A 127 11.56 -9.96 4.40
CA LYS A 127 12.07 -11.00 5.32
C LYS A 127 13.13 -10.46 6.29
N ALA A 128 13.91 -9.46 5.88
CA ALA A 128 14.91 -8.84 6.74
C ALA A 128 14.24 -8.02 7.86
N LEU A 129 13.18 -7.27 7.54
CA LEU A 129 12.42 -6.52 8.54
C LEU A 129 11.67 -7.46 9.48
N LEU A 130 10.99 -8.48 8.95
CA LEU A 130 10.31 -9.50 9.76
C LEU A 130 11.26 -10.17 10.75
N ARG A 131 12.45 -10.60 10.30
CA ARG A 131 13.45 -11.20 11.19
C ARG A 131 13.96 -10.23 12.26
N ARG A 132 14.15 -8.96 11.91
CA ARG A 132 14.61 -7.92 12.85
C ARG A 132 13.53 -7.60 13.89
N ALA A 133 12.27 -7.54 13.48
CA ALA A 133 11.15 -7.24 14.35
C ALA A 133 10.67 -8.44 15.18
N GLY A 134 10.95 -9.66 14.71
CA GLY A 134 10.59 -10.90 15.42
C GLY A 134 9.14 -11.34 15.22
N ASN A 135 8.37 -10.66 14.36
CA ASN A 135 6.97 -10.99 14.12
C ASN A 135 6.84 -12.21 13.20
N PRO A 136 6.00 -13.20 13.56
CA PRO A 136 5.62 -14.26 12.63
C PRO A 136 4.67 -13.70 11.56
N ILE A 137 4.72 -14.28 10.35
CA ILE A 137 3.80 -13.98 9.26
C ILE A 137 3.11 -15.27 8.80
N THR A 138 1.78 -15.23 8.68
CA THR A 138 0.95 -16.40 8.36
C THR A 138 -0.01 -16.09 7.21
N THR A 139 -0.12 -17.04 6.28
CA THR A 139 -1.06 -17.01 5.16
C THR A 139 -1.57 -18.43 4.87
N MET A 140 -2.89 -18.62 4.90
CA MET A 140 -3.53 -19.94 4.76
C MET A 140 -4.20 -20.19 3.42
N ILE A 141 -4.09 -19.27 2.45
CA ILE A 141 -4.85 -19.32 1.18
C ILE A 141 -4.68 -20.63 0.38
N ASP A 142 -3.52 -21.28 0.51
CA ASP A 142 -3.17 -22.53 -0.20
C ASP A 142 -3.43 -23.79 0.63
N ALA A 143 -3.86 -23.66 1.88
CA ALA A 143 -4.02 -24.80 2.78
C ALA A 143 -5.20 -25.69 2.34
N PRO A 144 -5.05 -27.04 2.32
CA PRO A 144 -6.14 -27.94 1.95
C PRO A 144 -7.42 -27.72 2.77
N ILE A 145 -7.28 -27.49 4.08
CA ILE A 145 -8.40 -27.22 4.98
C ILE A 145 -9.20 -25.98 4.58
N VAL A 146 -8.55 -24.95 4.04
CA VAL A 146 -9.19 -23.73 3.55
C VAL A 146 -9.99 -24.02 2.28
N ALA A 147 -9.46 -24.83 1.37
CA ALA A 147 -10.19 -25.22 0.16
C ALA A 147 -11.45 -26.05 0.50
N GLU A 148 -11.34 -26.98 1.45
CA GLU A 148 -12.48 -27.76 1.95
C GLU A 148 -13.53 -26.87 2.62
N ARG A 149 -13.09 -25.93 3.47
CA ARG A 149 -13.96 -24.96 4.13
C ARG A 149 -14.69 -24.06 3.14
N ALA A 150 -13.97 -23.49 2.16
CA ALA A 150 -14.53 -22.65 1.11
C ALA A 150 -15.65 -23.38 0.35
N LYS A 151 -15.42 -24.65 -0.03
CA LYS A 151 -16.41 -25.48 -0.72
C LYS A 151 -17.63 -25.78 0.17
N ARG A 152 -17.39 -26.14 1.44
CA ARG A 152 -18.45 -26.47 2.40
C ARG A 152 -19.36 -25.27 2.71
N GLU A 153 -18.77 -24.08 2.85
CA GLU A 153 -19.49 -22.85 3.23
C GLU A 153 -19.99 -22.04 2.02
N GLY A 154 -19.60 -22.41 0.79
CA GLY A 154 -19.98 -21.67 -0.42
C GLY A 154 -19.35 -20.28 -0.53
N VAL A 155 -18.15 -20.10 0.04
CA VAL A 155 -17.42 -18.82 0.05
C VAL A 155 -16.10 -18.92 -0.71
N THR A 156 -15.42 -17.78 -0.93
CA THR A 156 -14.10 -17.78 -1.56
C THR A 156 -13.04 -18.40 -0.64
N ARG A 157 -11.93 -18.89 -1.23
CA ARG A 157 -10.79 -19.37 -0.46
C ARG A 157 -10.20 -18.29 0.46
N SER A 158 -10.15 -17.04 0.02
CA SER A 158 -9.61 -15.95 0.85
C SER A 158 -10.52 -15.62 2.04
N ALA A 159 -11.84 -15.64 1.87
CA ALA A 159 -12.78 -15.53 2.99
C ALA A 159 -12.63 -16.71 3.97
N ALA A 160 -12.58 -17.94 3.45
CA ALA A 160 -12.36 -19.13 4.27
C ALA A 160 -11.01 -19.12 5.00
N ALA A 161 -9.94 -18.60 4.39
CA ALA A 161 -8.62 -18.48 4.99
C ALA A 161 -8.62 -17.55 6.20
N ILE A 162 -9.25 -16.36 6.06
CA ILE A 162 -9.40 -15.43 7.19
C ILE A 162 -10.23 -16.07 8.30
N ARG A 163 -11.34 -16.74 7.95
CA ARG A 163 -12.17 -17.44 8.93
C ARG A 163 -11.41 -18.56 9.65
N GLU A 164 -10.49 -19.23 8.97
CA GLU A 164 -9.62 -20.25 9.58
C GLU A 164 -8.63 -19.63 10.58
N LEU A 165 -8.13 -18.44 10.27
CA LEU A 165 -7.18 -17.70 11.10
C LEU A 165 -7.84 -16.85 12.19
N THR A 166 -9.17 -16.87 12.36
CA THR A 166 -9.89 -15.98 13.30
C THR A 166 -9.30 -15.96 14.70
N ALA A 167 -8.90 -17.12 15.23
CA ALA A 167 -8.31 -17.24 16.57
C ALA A 167 -6.90 -16.63 16.69
N GLU A 168 -6.17 -16.51 15.57
CA GLU A 168 -4.83 -15.90 15.49
C GLU A 168 -4.87 -14.39 15.24
N ILE A 169 -6.05 -13.83 14.97
CA ILE A 169 -6.23 -12.42 14.59
C ILE A 169 -6.32 -11.49 15.81
N ASP A 170 -6.59 -12.02 17.01
CA ASP A 170 -6.65 -11.18 18.20
C ASP A 170 -5.29 -10.50 18.47
N GLY A 171 -5.28 -9.17 18.53
CA GLY A 171 -4.06 -8.36 18.62
C GLY A 171 -3.16 -8.38 17.38
N ALA A 172 -3.53 -9.07 16.30
CA ALA A 172 -2.72 -9.20 15.10
C ALA A 172 -2.74 -7.94 14.22
N VAL A 173 -1.73 -7.85 13.35
CA VAL A 173 -1.76 -6.94 12.18
C VAL A 173 -2.24 -7.74 10.97
N VAL A 174 -3.43 -7.42 10.47
CA VAL A 174 -4.02 -8.15 9.34
C VAL A 174 -3.90 -7.34 8.06
N ALA A 175 -3.23 -7.88 7.05
CA ALA A 175 -3.06 -7.27 5.74
C ALA A 175 -3.88 -7.98 4.66
N VAL A 176 -4.95 -7.34 4.22
CA VAL A 176 -5.79 -7.79 3.11
C VAL A 176 -5.42 -6.98 1.87
N GLY A 177 -4.63 -7.57 0.99
CA GLY A 177 -4.10 -6.88 -0.20
C GLY A 177 -4.77 -7.30 -1.51
N ASN A 178 -5.63 -8.32 -1.54
CA ASN A 178 -6.18 -8.78 -2.81
C ASN A 178 -7.69 -8.98 -2.78
N ALA A 179 -8.22 -9.75 -1.84
CA ALA A 179 -9.59 -10.24 -1.90
C ALA A 179 -10.56 -9.36 -1.08
N PRO A 180 -11.54 -8.67 -1.71
CA PRO A 180 -12.58 -7.96 -0.98
C PRO A 180 -13.39 -8.89 -0.05
N THR A 181 -13.61 -10.13 -0.48
CA THR A 181 -14.31 -11.14 0.33
C THR A 181 -13.53 -11.57 1.58
N ALA A 182 -12.20 -11.47 1.58
CA ALA A 182 -11.40 -11.69 2.79
C ALA A 182 -11.59 -10.53 3.79
N LEU A 183 -11.62 -9.29 3.28
CA LEU A 183 -11.89 -8.13 4.12
C LEU A 183 -13.30 -8.21 4.73
N LEU A 184 -14.32 -8.52 3.93
CA LEU A 184 -15.69 -8.69 4.43
C LEU A 184 -15.77 -9.79 5.50
N ALA A 185 -15.15 -10.94 5.28
CA ALA A 185 -15.12 -12.02 6.28
C ALA A 185 -14.39 -11.63 7.57
N LEU A 186 -13.33 -10.80 7.48
CA LEU A 186 -12.68 -10.23 8.65
C LEU A 186 -13.62 -9.30 9.41
N LEU A 187 -14.33 -8.43 8.70
CA LEU A 187 -15.29 -7.50 9.31
C LEU A 187 -16.44 -8.25 10.01
N ASP A 188 -16.98 -9.31 9.39
CA ASP A 188 -17.96 -10.19 10.04
C ASP A 188 -17.42 -10.71 11.39
N SER A 189 -16.19 -11.25 11.40
CA SER A 189 -15.56 -11.76 12.63
C SER A 189 -15.34 -10.67 13.69
N VAL A 190 -15.02 -9.44 13.28
CA VAL A 190 -14.85 -8.30 14.17
C VAL A 190 -16.21 -7.88 14.77
N ASP A 191 -17.23 -7.75 13.93
CA ASP A 191 -18.58 -7.35 14.35
C ASP A 191 -19.23 -8.40 15.27
N GLU A 192 -18.91 -9.69 15.06
CA GLU A 192 -19.32 -10.79 15.94
C GLU A 192 -18.49 -10.90 17.23
N GLY A 193 -17.47 -10.07 17.41
CA GLY A 193 -16.59 -10.10 18.59
C GLY A 193 -15.68 -11.34 18.66
N LYS A 194 -15.48 -12.04 17.54
CA LYS A 194 -14.61 -13.23 17.44
C LYS A 194 -13.14 -12.89 17.16
N ALA A 195 -12.88 -11.68 16.69
CA ALA A 195 -11.54 -11.20 16.38
C ALA A 195 -11.41 -9.71 16.74
N SER A 196 -10.29 -9.32 17.35
CA SER A 196 -9.97 -7.92 17.62
C SER A 196 -8.54 -7.60 17.15
N PRO A 197 -8.33 -7.39 15.83
CA PRO A 197 -7.01 -7.05 15.30
C PRO A 197 -6.51 -5.71 15.84
N ALA A 198 -5.22 -5.61 16.11
CA ALA A 198 -4.59 -4.36 16.50
C ALA A 198 -4.55 -3.35 15.34
N LEU A 199 -4.45 -3.84 14.10
CA LEU A 199 -4.53 -3.03 12.89
C LEU A 199 -5.02 -3.86 11.69
N ILE A 200 -5.90 -3.26 10.88
CA ILE A 200 -6.33 -3.80 9.58
C ILE A 200 -5.73 -2.94 8.44
N ILE A 201 -4.84 -3.52 7.64
CA ILE A 201 -4.42 -2.95 6.35
C ILE A 201 -5.39 -3.49 5.29
N GLY A 202 -6.50 -2.79 5.07
CA GLY A 202 -7.57 -3.19 4.17
C GLY A 202 -7.41 -2.59 2.79
N MET A 203 -6.56 -3.16 1.95
CA MET A 203 -6.25 -2.66 0.61
C MET A 203 -6.54 -3.67 -0.51
N PRO A 204 -7.68 -4.40 -0.52
CA PRO A 204 -8.03 -5.22 -1.67
C PRO A 204 -8.17 -4.36 -2.94
N VAL A 205 -7.98 -5.01 -4.08
CA VAL A 205 -8.09 -4.42 -5.41
C VAL A 205 -9.14 -5.17 -6.22
N GLY A 206 -9.87 -4.46 -7.07
CA GLY A 206 -10.85 -5.08 -7.96
C GLY A 206 -12.08 -4.22 -8.17
N PHE A 207 -13.01 -4.75 -8.95
CA PHE A 207 -14.22 -4.05 -9.38
C PHE A 207 -15.50 -4.51 -8.69
N VAL A 208 -15.48 -5.69 -8.06
CA VAL A 208 -16.66 -6.29 -7.43
C VAL A 208 -16.46 -6.26 -5.91
N ALA A 209 -17.40 -5.61 -5.20
CA ALA A 209 -17.43 -5.48 -3.75
C ALA A 209 -16.18 -4.82 -3.12
N CYS A 210 -15.27 -4.26 -3.92
CA CYS A 210 -14.00 -3.73 -3.46
C CYS A 210 -14.17 -2.38 -2.75
N ALA A 211 -14.82 -1.44 -3.42
CA ALA A 211 -15.12 -0.13 -2.84
C ALA A 211 -16.01 -0.30 -1.60
N GLU A 212 -17.05 -1.12 -1.72
CA GLU A 212 -18.01 -1.38 -0.65
C GLU A 212 -17.34 -2.00 0.58
N ALA A 213 -16.46 -3.00 0.41
CA ALA A 213 -15.75 -3.61 1.54
C ALA A 213 -14.85 -2.62 2.29
N LYS A 214 -14.21 -1.69 1.58
CA LYS A 214 -13.34 -0.67 2.19
C LYS A 214 -14.12 0.47 2.81
N ASP A 215 -15.26 0.84 2.21
CA ASP A 215 -16.20 1.78 2.82
C ASP A 215 -16.80 1.21 4.11
N GLU A 216 -17.11 -0.10 4.13
CA GLU A 216 -17.54 -0.79 5.34
C GLU A 216 -16.44 -0.79 6.42
N LEU A 217 -15.18 -1.09 6.05
CA LEU A 217 -14.05 -0.98 6.98
C LEU A 217 -13.95 0.44 7.58
N ALA A 218 -14.09 1.48 6.75
CA ALA A 218 -13.96 2.87 7.16
C ALA A 218 -15.04 3.33 8.16
N LYS A 219 -16.17 2.63 8.25
CA LYS A 219 -17.26 2.94 9.19
C LYS A 219 -17.06 2.35 10.59
N ARG A 220 -16.11 1.43 10.76
CA ARG A 220 -15.90 0.69 12.01
C ARG A 220 -14.82 1.32 12.87
N SER A 221 -14.88 1.07 14.17
CA SER A 221 -13.90 1.58 15.14
C SER A 221 -12.56 0.84 15.13
N ALA A 222 -12.48 -0.29 14.42
CA ALA A 222 -11.23 -1.04 14.24
C ALA A 222 -10.18 -0.14 13.58
N ARG A 223 -8.95 -0.17 14.11
CA ARG A 223 -7.83 0.58 13.55
C ARG A 223 -7.56 0.09 12.14
N HIS A 224 -7.45 1.01 11.19
CA HIS A 224 -7.26 0.63 9.81
C HIS A 224 -6.48 1.63 8.96
N ILE A 225 -5.86 1.10 7.91
CA ILE A 225 -5.31 1.85 6.78
C ILE A 225 -5.89 1.25 5.51
N THR A 226 -6.48 2.08 4.65
CA THR A 226 -7.16 1.62 3.43
C THR A 226 -6.94 2.59 2.27
N ILE A 227 -7.26 2.12 1.06
CA ILE A 227 -7.29 2.92 -0.18
C ILE A 227 -8.72 2.83 -0.72
N LEU A 228 -9.53 3.88 -0.57
CA LEU A 228 -10.93 3.87 -0.99
C LEU A 228 -11.08 3.65 -2.52
N GLY A 229 -12.28 3.20 -2.93
CA GLY A 229 -12.59 2.89 -4.32
C GLY A 229 -12.05 1.53 -4.78
N ASN A 230 -11.67 1.39 -6.06
CA ASN A 230 -11.28 0.08 -6.63
C ASN A 230 -9.77 -0.23 -6.58
N ARG A 231 -8.96 0.79 -6.25
CA ARG A 231 -7.50 0.70 -6.20
C ARG A 231 -7.01 0.08 -4.90
N GLY A 232 -5.83 -0.51 -4.93
CA GLY A 232 -5.24 -1.24 -3.82
C GLY A 232 -4.31 -2.28 -4.41
N GLY A 233 -4.10 -3.38 -3.69
CA GLY A 233 -3.31 -4.49 -4.20
C GLY A 233 -2.32 -4.98 -3.17
N SER A 234 -1.72 -6.13 -3.49
CA SER A 234 -0.71 -6.73 -2.63
C SER A 234 0.54 -5.86 -2.54
N SER A 235 0.86 -5.08 -3.58
CA SER A 235 1.92 -4.06 -3.59
C SER A 235 1.70 -3.01 -2.50
N ALA A 236 0.53 -2.35 -2.51
CA ALA A 236 0.18 -1.33 -1.52
C ALA A 236 0.13 -1.89 -0.09
N ALA A 237 -0.49 -3.06 0.09
CA ALA A 237 -0.58 -3.70 1.41
C ALA A 237 0.81 -4.07 1.96
N ALA A 238 1.66 -4.69 1.14
CA ALA A 238 3.03 -5.05 1.54
C ALA A 238 3.89 -3.80 1.77
N ALA A 239 3.76 -2.75 0.96
CA ALA A 239 4.47 -1.49 1.15
C ALA A 239 4.08 -0.82 2.48
N THR A 240 2.79 -0.82 2.82
CA THR A 240 2.28 -0.34 4.10
C THR A 240 2.86 -1.12 5.26
N LEU A 241 2.81 -2.45 5.19
CA LEU A 241 3.35 -3.33 6.22
C LEU A 241 4.87 -3.15 6.40
N ASN A 242 5.62 -3.07 5.30
CA ASN A 242 7.07 -2.80 5.33
C ASN A 242 7.39 -1.42 5.92
N ALA A 243 6.57 -0.41 5.66
CA ALA A 243 6.72 0.92 6.24
C ALA A 243 6.53 0.88 7.76
N LEU A 244 5.48 0.22 8.24
CA LEU A 244 5.21 0.04 9.67
C LEU A 244 6.31 -0.78 10.36
N LEU A 245 6.77 -1.88 9.76
CA LEU A 245 7.91 -2.66 10.25
C LEU A 245 9.19 -1.82 10.33
N SER A 246 9.44 -0.97 9.33
CA SER A 246 10.60 -0.07 9.34
C SER A 246 10.51 0.91 10.52
N LEU A 247 9.41 1.66 10.63
CA LEU A 247 9.17 2.62 11.71
C LEU A 247 9.26 1.96 13.10
N ALA A 248 8.71 0.75 13.24
CA ALA A 248 8.80 -0.01 14.48
C ALA A 248 10.26 -0.27 14.91
N MET A 249 11.16 -0.49 13.95
CA MET A 249 12.57 -0.76 14.17
C MET A 249 13.47 0.48 14.21
N GLU A 250 12.99 1.64 13.76
CA GLU A 250 13.77 2.89 13.76
C GLU A 250 13.84 3.54 15.14
N ASP A 251 12.75 3.54 15.92
CA ASP A 251 12.77 4.12 17.28
C ASP A 251 13.47 3.22 18.33
N ASN A 252 14.03 2.09 17.90
CA ASN A 252 14.83 1.20 18.75
C ASN A 252 16.35 1.42 18.56
N ARG A 253 16.74 2.54 17.94
CA ARG A 253 18.13 2.99 17.74
C ARG A 253 18.45 4.20 18.60
#